data_AF-A0A959TBV1-F1
#
_entry.id   AF-A0A959TBV1-F1
#
_cell.length_a   1.000
_cell.length_b   1.000
_cell.length_c   1.000
_cell.angle_alpha   90.00
_cell.angle_beta   90.00
_cell.angle_gamma   90.00
#
_symmetry.space_group_name_H-M   'P 1'
#
loop_
_entity.id
_entity.type
_entity.pdbx_description
1 polymer ?
#
loop_
_entity_poly.entity_id
_entity_poly.type
_entity_poly.pdbx_seq_one_letter_code
_entity_poly.pdbx_strand_id
1 'polypeptide(L)'
;MKPSTELFDLISSLSKSEKRFFKLHSSLQSGDKNYLRIFDAIDKQRAYDEKALKAQFKGETFVKHFPSEKNHLYKLILKALRAYHADSSVSGVLKQEIKNIEILYHKALYKECNKLLHRAKRTAQENERFYYWFELLSWEKMLLEEAYESGQFTKDLDALIDEERDVIERLRNLAAYHILYSKINYVFRSGGHVRTEEEHAMVEEISDHPLIKGKNTAQSLRAATICYYTQGFCHWAKREWPMSLEKFEKVRSILDGHPKIRRDLPKRYVRTLNYIVLAEIELHRFDDAR
;
A
#
# COMPACT_ATOMS: atom_id res chain seq x y z
N MET A 1 33.11 -13.58 4.60
CA MET A 1 31.74 -13.03 4.53
C MET A 1 30.79 -14.00 5.20
N LYS A 2 29.95 -13.55 6.14
CA LYS A 2 28.87 -14.39 6.69
C LYS A 2 27.92 -14.76 5.54
N PRO A 3 27.51 -16.03 5.41
CA PRO A 3 26.54 -16.39 4.39
C PRO A 3 25.21 -15.66 4.66
N SER A 4 24.69 -14.97 3.63
CA SER A 4 23.40 -14.26 3.74
C SER A 4 22.28 -15.25 4.08
N THR A 5 21.52 -14.93 5.13
CA THR A 5 20.32 -15.66 5.58
C THR A 5 19.06 -15.19 4.86
N GLU A 6 19.13 -14.14 4.05
CA GLU A 6 17.96 -13.47 3.45
C GLU A 6 17.05 -14.44 2.67
N LEU A 7 17.65 -15.41 1.97
CA LEU A 7 16.89 -16.43 1.25
C LEU A 7 16.15 -17.38 2.20
N PHE A 8 16.80 -17.80 3.28
CA PHE A 8 16.18 -18.63 4.31
C PHE A 8 15.05 -17.89 5.02
N ASP A 9 15.29 -16.63 5.37
CA ASP A 9 14.30 -15.76 6.01
C ASP A 9 13.08 -15.56 5.09
N LEU A 10 13.31 -15.31 3.80
CA LEU A 10 12.24 -15.21 2.80
C LEU A 10 11.45 -16.52 2.69
N ILE A 11 12.11 -17.66 2.49
CA ILE A 11 11.43 -18.97 2.35
C ILE A 11 10.62 -19.30 3.62
N SER A 12 11.18 -19.03 4.79
CA SER A 12 10.53 -19.27 6.08
C SER A 12 9.30 -18.37 6.30
N SER A 13 9.31 -17.16 5.74
CA SER A 13 8.18 -16.22 5.82
C SER A 13 6.97 -16.60 4.94
N LEU A 14 7.16 -17.49 3.95
CA LEU A 14 6.10 -17.87 3.02
C LEU A 14 5.02 -18.73 3.70
N SER A 15 3.76 -18.40 3.42
CA SER A 15 2.61 -19.25 3.72
C SER A 15 2.63 -20.55 2.90
N LYS A 16 1.90 -21.57 3.37
CA LYS A 16 1.76 -22.84 2.62
C LYS A 16 1.23 -22.64 1.20
N SER A 17 0.30 -21.70 1.00
CA SER A 17 -0.24 -21.35 -0.32
C SER A 17 0.79 -20.69 -1.22
N GLU A 18 1.60 -19.75 -0.71
CA GLU A 18 2.67 -19.11 -1.49
C GLU A 18 3.75 -20.12 -1.89
N LYS A 19 4.15 -21.02 -0.97
CA LYS A 19 5.10 -22.10 -1.27
C LYS A 19 4.57 -23.01 -2.37
N ARG A 20 3.30 -23.40 -2.29
CA ARG A 20 2.63 -24.22 -3.32
C ARG A 20 2.59 -23.50 -4.66
N PHE A 21 2.22 -22.22 -4.67
CA PHE A 21 2.16 -21.42 -5.89
C PHE A 21 3.54 -21.30 -6.55
N PHE A 22 4.58 -20.99 -5.77
CA PHE A 22 5.96 -20.92 -6.29
C PHE A 22 6.36 -22.24 -6.96
N LYS A 23 6.16 -23.38 -6.29
CA LYS A 23 6.53 -24.69 -6.84
C LYS A 23 5.78 -25.00 -8.14
N LEU A 24 4.47 -24.75 -8.18
CA LEU A 24 3.65 -24.99 -9.38
C LEU A 24 4.10 -24.08 -10.53
N HIS A 25 4.19 -22.78 -10.27
CA HIS A 25 4.55 -21.78 -11.28
C HIS A 25 5.96 -22.03 -11.85
N SER A 26 6.90 -22.41 -11.00
CA SER A 26 8.26 -22.76 -11.39
C SER A 26 8.37 -24.10 -12.12
N SER A 27 7.50 -25.07 -11.81
CA SER A 27 7.52 -26.39 -12.47
C SER A 27 7.21 -26.33 -13.96
N LEU A 28 6.53 -25.27 -14.41
CA LEU A 28 6.17 -25.02 -15.81
C LEU A 28 7.35 -24.53 -16.66
N GLN A 29 8.47 -24.13 -16.04
CA GLN A 29 9.66 -23.68 -16.76
C GLN A 29 10.49 -24.89 -17.24
N SER A 30 10.95 -24.82 -18.49
CA SER A 30 11.86 -25.77 -19.11
C SER A 30 13.30 -25.56 -18.64
N GLY A 31 14.07 -26.64 -18.51
CA GLY A 31 15.49 -26.60 -18.11
C GLY A 31 15.74 -27.23 -16.74
N ASP A 32 16.98 -27.10 -16.26
CA ASP A 32 17.41 -27.66 -14.98
C ASP A 32 16.71 -26.93 -13.80
N LYS A 33 16.21 -27.72 -12.86
CA LYS A 33 15.34 -27.27 -11.75
C LYS A 33 16.09 -27.24 -10.42
N ASN A 34 17.39 -27.00 -10.44
CA ASN A 34 18.25 -26.91 -9.25
C ASN A 34 17.68 -25.95 -8.19
N TYR A 35 17.11 -24.83 -8.60
CA TYR A 35 16.48 -23.88 -7.70
C TYR A 35 15.28 -24.48 -6.91
N LEU A 36 14.53 -25.44 -7.45
CA LEU A 36 13.48 -26.15 -6.69
C LEU A 36 14.09 -27.09 -5.65
N ARG A 37 15.17 -27.80 -6.01
CA ARG A 37 15.89 -28.68 -5.08
C ARG A 37 16.47 -27.88 -3.91
N ILE A 38 17.07 -26.73 -4.22
CA ILE A 38 17.62 -25.80 -3.24
C ILE A 38 16.50 -25.24 -2.36
N PHE A 39 15.37 -24.83 -2.95
CA PHE A 39 14.20 -24.36 -2.21
C PHE A 39 13.72 -25.41 -1.18
N ASP A 40 13.51 -26.66 -1.62
CA ASP A 40 13.03 -27.73 -0.76
C ASP A 40 14.02 -28.10 0.35
N ALA A 41 15.33 -28.02 0.07
CA ALA A 41 16.35 -28.26 1.08
C ALA A 41 16.38 -27.16 2.14
N ILE A 42 16.26 -25.88 1.73
CA ILE A 42 16.23 -24.74 2.66
C ILE A 42 14.94 -24.74 3.48
N ASP A 43 13.79 -25.02 2.86
CA ASP A 43 12.46 -25.06 3.53
C ASP A 43 12.37 -26.11 4.64
N LYS A 44 13.19 -27.16 4.57
CA LYS A 44 13.27 -28.21 5.59
C LYS A 44 14.16 -27.85 6.78
N GLN A 45 15.00 -26.83 6.66
CA GLN A 45 15.88 -26.43 7.76
C GLN A 45 15.11 -25.65 8.82
N ARG A 46 15.36 -25.96 10.09
CA ARG A 46 14.85 -25.16 11.23
C ARG A 46 15.70 -23.91 11.47
N ALA A 47 17.01 -24.03 11.24
CA ALA A 47 17.97 -22.95 11.31
C ALA A 47 18.89 -23.07 10.09
N TYR A 48 19.27 -21.93 9.51
CA TYR A 48 20.05 -21.92 8.28
C TYR A 48 21.46 -22.50 8.48
N ASP A 49 21.77 -23.57 7.75
CA ASP A 49 23.11 -24.17 7.70
C ASP A 49 23.54 -24.39 6.24
N GLU A 50 24.37 -23.47 5.74
CA GLU A 50 24.91 -23.53 4.39
C GLU A 50 25.89 -24.69 4.19
N LYS A 51 26.63 -25.10 5.23
CA LYS A 51 27.58 -26.21 5.13
C LYS A 51 26.82 -27.53 4.93
N ALA A 52 25.73 -27.72 5.66
CA ALA A 52 24.84 -28.86 5.47
C ALA A 52 24.23 -28.91 4.06
N LEU A 53 23.81 -27.76 3.51
CA LEU A 53 23.30 -27.69 2.13
C LEU A 53 24.37 -28.08 1.09
N LYS A 54 25.59 -27.54 1.23
CA LYS A 54 26.71 -27.88 0.34
C LYS A 54 27.11 -29.34 0.44
N ALA A 55 27.04 -29.93 1.63
CA ALA A 55 27.27 -31.35 1.84
C ALA A 55 26.17 -32.21 1.20
N GLN A 56 24.89 -31.81 1.34
CA GLN A 56 23.74 -32.51 0.75
C GLN A 56 23.80 -32.56 -0.79
N PHE A 57 24.27 -31.49 -1.42
CA PHE A 57 24.39 -31.40 -2.88
C PHE A 57 25.81 -31.69 -3.40
N LYS A 58 26.65 -32.37 -2.60
CA LYS A 58 28.04 -32.66 -3.00
C LYS A 58 28.08 -33.44 -4.33
N GLY A 59 28.90 -32.95 -5.27
CA GLY A 59 29.04 -33.53 -6.61
C GLY A 59 28.22 -32.82 -7.69
N GLU A 60 27.22 -32.02 -7.30
CA GLU A 60 26.43 -31.23 -8.23
C GLU A 60 27.24 -30.03 -8.76
N THR A 61 27.14 -29.76 -10.05
CA THR A 61 27.88 -28.68 -10.72
C THR A 61 27.51 -27.30 -10.15
N PHE A 62 26.23 -27.11 -9.83
CA PHE A 62 25.69 -25.86 -9.31
C PHE A 62 26.21 -25.51 -7.91
N VAL A 63 26.72 -26.47 -7.12
CA VAL A 63 27.29 -26.20 -5.80
C VAL A 63 28.55 -25.33 -5.89
N LYS A 64 29.31 -25.43 -6.99
CA LYS A 64 30.44 -24.54 -7.25
C LYS A 64 30.01 -23.08 -7.40
N HIS A 65 28.77 -22.86 -7.82
CA HIS A 65 28.15 -21.55 -8.02
C HIS A 65 26.98 -21.30 -7.05
N PHE A 66 27.00 -21.96 -5.88
CA PHE A 66 25.89 -21.93 -4.92
C PHE A 66 25.40 -20.51 -4.56
N PRO A 67 26.29 -19.50 -4.35
CA PRO A 67 25.83 -18.13 -4.12
C PRO A 67 24.99 -17.56 -5.28
N SER A 68 25.36 -17.85 -6.53
CA SER A 68 24.63 -17.43 -7.73
C SER A 68 23.27 -18.12 -7.79
N GLU A 69 23.22 -19.42 -7.54
CA GLU A 69 21.98 -20.19 -7.51
C GLU A 69 21.00 -19.70 -6.43
N LYS A 70 21.51 -19.37 -5.23
CA LYS A 70 20.69 -18.77 -4.17
C LYS A 70 20.10 -17.42 -4.61
N ASN A 71 20.91 -16.56 -5.24
CA ASN A 71 20.44 -15.27 -5.74
C ASN A 71 19.41 -15.43 -6.87
N HIS A 72 19.62 -16.41 -7.75
CA HIS A 72 18.67 -16.76 -8.80
C HIS A 72 17.33 -17.23 -8.19
N LEU A 73 17.38 -18.18 -7.25
CA LEU A 73 16.21 -18.66 -6.53
C LEU A 73 15.48 -17.51 -5.81
N TYR A 74 16.20 -16.63 -5.12
CA TYR A 74 15.62 -15.46 -4.47
C TYR A 74 14.80 -14.60 -5.46
N LYS A 75 15.38 -14.29 -6.63
CA LYS A 75 14.69 -13.54 -7.69
C LYS A 75 13.47 -14.27 -8.24
N LEU A 76 13.55 -15.60 -8.41
CA LEU A 76 12.42 -16.42 -8.86
C LEU A 76 11.28 -16.43 -7.84
N ILE A 77 11.58 -16.57 -6.54
CA ILE A 77 10.58 -16.49 -5.48
C ILE A 77 9.89 -15.13 -5.53
N LEU A 78 10.64 -14.04 -5.56
CA LEU A 78 10.05 -12.69 -5.65
C LEU A 78 9.21 -12.51 -6.93
N LYS A 79 9.63 -13.08 -8.06
CA LYS A 79 8.84 -13.07 -9.30
C LYS A 79 7.51 -13.79 -9.14
N ALA A 80 7.52 -14.98 -8.54
CA ALA A 80 6.30 -15.75 -8.28
C ALA A 80 5.38 -15.02 -7.28
N LEU A 81 5.93 -14.45 -6.20
CA LEU A 81 5.13 -13.70 -5.23
C LEU A 81 4.48 -12.46 -5.85
N ARG A 82 5.16 -11.75 -6.76
CA ARG A 82 4.53 -10.65 -7.49
C ARG A 82 3.32 -11.10 -8.31
N ALA A 83 3.40 -12.27 -8.94
CA ALA A 83 2.27 -12.84 -9.67
C ALA A 83 1.16 -13.31 -8.73
N TYR A 84 1.51 -13.95 -7.61
CA TYR A 84 0.55 -14.41 -6.60
C TYR A 84 -0.24 -13.26 -5.97
N HIS A 85 0.43 -12.15 -5.69
CA HIS A 85 -0.15 -10.98 -5.02
C HIS A 85 -0.63 -9.90 -6.00
N ALA A 86 -0.64 -10.16 -7.31
CA ALA A 86 -0.94 -9.15 -8.33
C ALA A 86 -2.30 -8.46 -8.10
N ASP A 87 -3.31 -9.25 -7.76
CA ASP A 87 -4.69 -8.78 -7.51
C ASP A 87 -5.02 -8.61 -6.01
N SER A 88 -4.00 -8.66 -5.14
CA SER A 88 -4.21 -8.61 -3.68
C SER A 88 -4.65 -7.25 -3.16
N SER A 89 -4.41 -6.19 -3.94
CA SER A 89 -4.76 -4.81 -3.56
C SER A 89 -5.08 -3.98 -4.78
N VAL A 90 -5.87 -2.92 -4.60
CA VAL A 90 -6.19 -1.95 -5.66
C VAL A 90 -4.91 -1.35 -6.26
N SER A 91 -3.90 -1.10 -5.43
CA SER A 91 -2.60 -0.61 -5.88
C SER A 91 -1.84 -1.63 -6.74
N GLY A 92 -1.96 -2.93 -6.42
CA GLY A 92 -1.39 -4.02 -7.23
C GLY A 92 -2.03 -4.07 -8.62
N VAL A 93 -3.37 -4.08 -8.65
CA VAL A 93 -4.16 -4.07 -9.88
C VAL A 93 -3.81 -2.85 -10.74
N LEU A 94 -3.81 -1.63 -10.18
CA LEU A 94 -3.49 -0.42 -10.93
C LEU A 94 -2.07 -0.43 -11.52
N LYS A 95 -1.07 -0.91 -10.76
CA LYS A 95 0.31 -1.06 -11.28
C LYS A 95 0.40 -2.04 -12.44
N GLN A 96 -0.38 -3.11 -12.40
CA GLN A 96 -0.40 -4.09 -13.49
C GLN A 96 -1.10 -3.52 -14.72
N GLU A 97 -2.23 -2.83 -14.55
CA GLU A 97 -2.93 -2.19 -15.66
C GLU A 97 -2.08 -1.10 -16.33
N ILE A 98 -1.36 -0.28 -15.55
CA ILE A 98 -0.43 0.72 -16.10
C ILE A 98 0.67 0.07 -16.94
N LYS A 99 1.24 -1.05 -16.48
CA LYS A 99 2.22 -1.81 -17.29
C LYS A 99 1.60 -2.38 -18.56
N ASN A 100 0.35 -2.86 -18.51
CA ASN A 100 -0.34 -3.34 -19.70
C ASN A 100 -0.58 -2.20 -20.70
N ILE A 101 -0.98 -1.01 -20.21
CA ILE A 101 -1.15 0.21 -21.00
C ILE A 101 0.17 0.58 -21.69
N GLU A 102 1.28 0.64 -20.96
CA GLU A 102 2.63 0.90 -21.50
C GLU A 102 3.01 -0.10 -22.61
N ILE A 103 2.80 -1.41 -22.37
CA ILE A 103 3.09 -2.45 -23.36
C ILE A 103 2.25 -2.25 -24.62
N LEU A 104 0.95 -2.02 -24.49
CA LEU A 104 0.05 -1.85 -25.64
C LEU A 104 0.36 -0.56 -26.41
N TYR A 105 0.70 0.52 -25.70
CA TYR A 105 1.13 1.78 -26.30
C TYR A 105 2.36 1.56 -27.19
N HIS A 106 3.42 0.91 -26.67
CA HIS A 106 4.62 0.60 -27.46
C HIS A 106 4.41 -0.40 -28.59
N LYS A 107 3.28 -1.12 -28.60
CA LYS A 107 2.86 -1.98 -29.72
C LYS A 107 1.94 -1.26 -30.72
N ALA A 108 1.75 0.05 -30.56
CA ALA A 108 0.80 0.86 -31.35
C ALA A 108 -0.65 0.35 -31.29
N LEU A 109 -1.02 -0.39 -30.23
CA LEU A 109 -2.37 -0.92 -30.01
C LEU A 109 -3.23 0.09 -29.25
N TYR A 110 -3.33 1.32 -29.78
CA TYR A 110 -3.89 2.48 -29.08
C TYR A 110 -5.38 2.34 -28.71
N LYS A 111 -6.17 1.62 -29.51
CA LYS A 111 -7.58 1.34 -29.21
C LYS A 111 -7.74 0.50 -27.95
N GLU A 112 -6.92 -0.55 -27.80
CA GLU A 112 -6.96 -1.41 -26.62
C GLU A 112 -6.33 -0.72 -25.40
N CYS A 113 -5.29 0.09 -25.64
CA CYS A 113 -4.70 0.96 -24.63
C CYS A 113 -5.73 1.91 -24.00
N ASN A 114 -6.52 2.62 -24.82
CA ASN A 114 -7.59 3.51 -24.34
C ASN A 114 -8.64 2.76 -23.48
N LYS A 115 -9.04 1.53 -23.86
CA LYS A 115 -10.01 0.74 -23.08
C LYS A 115 -9.46 0.39 -21.69
N LEU A 116 -8.22 -0.08 -21.60
CA LEU A 116 -7.59 -0.39 -20.32
C LEU A 116 -7.42 0.87 -19.47
N LEU A 117 -6.98 1.97 -20.09
CA LEU A 117 -6.81 3.26 -19.42
C LEU A 117 -8.10 3.74 -18.76
N HIS A 118 -9.23 3.76 -19.47
CA HIS A 118 -10.49 4.21 -18.89
C HIS A 118 -10.95 3.35 -17.71
N ARG A 119 -10.74 2.02 -17.78
CA ARG A 119 -11.06 1.11 -16.68
C ARG A 119 -10.15 1.32 -15.47
N ALA A 120 -8.84 1.46 -15.70
CA ALA A 120 -7.87 1.72 -14.64
C ALA A 120 -8.12 3.08 -13.97
N LYS A 121 -8.44 4.12 -14.75
CA LYS A 121 -8.75 5.47 -14.27
C LYS A 121 -9.99 5.49 -13.40
N ARG A 122 -11.08 4.82 -13.83
CA ARG A 122 -12.28 4.63 -13.00
C ARG A 122 -11.95 3.92 -11.68
N THR A 123 -11.15 2.86 -11.74
CA THR A 123 -10.72 2.14 -10.52
C THR A 123 -9.93 3.05 -9.59
N ALA A 124 -9.05 3.90 -10.13
CA ALA A 124 -8.28 4.85 -9.35
C ALA A 124 -9.18 5.92 -8.70
N GLN A 125 -10.13 6.48 -9.45
CA GLN A 125 -11.12 7.46 -8.98
C GLN A 125 -11.99 6.91 -7.85
N GLU A 126 -12.63 5.76 -8.05
CA GLU A 126 -13.51 5.12 -7.07
C GLU A 126 -12.82 4.78 -5.74
N ASN A 127 -11.49 4.62 -5.76
CA ASN A 127 -10.70 4.28 -4.59
C ASN A 127 -9.84 5.45 -4.08
N GLU A 128 -10.03 6.66 -4.64
CA GLU A 128 -9.26 7.87 -4.32
C GLU A 128 -7.74 7.64 -4.38
N ARG A 129 -7.30 6.97 -5.44
CA ARG A 129 -5.91 6.60 -5.71
C ARG A 129 -5.22 7.66 -6.56
N PHE A 130 -5.10 8.86 -6.01
CA PHE A 130 -4.69 10.04 -6.76
C PHE A 130 -3.32 9.92 -7.45
N TYR A 131 -2.33 9.25 -6.84
CA TYR A 131 -1.02 9.02 -7.49
C TYR A 131 -1.14 8.22 -8.79
N TYR A 132 -1.92 7.13 -8.78
CA TYR A 132 -2.15 6.31 -9.97
C TYR A 132 -3.08 7.01 -10.97
N TRP A 133 -4.05 7.78 -10.48
CA TRP A 133 -4.91 8.59 -11.34
C TRP A 133 -4.07 9.61 -12.10
N PHE A 134 -3.17 10.33 -11.43
CA PHE A 134 -2.24 11.26 -12.05
C PHE A 134 -1.36 10.57 -13.11
N GLU A 135 -0.78 9.41 -12.80
CA GLU A 135 0.00 8.63 -13.77
C GLU A 135 -0.82 8.19 -14.98
N LEU A 136 -2.08 7.80 -14.79
CA LEU A 136 -2.99 7.44 -15.88
C LEU A 136 -3.39 8.65 -16.73
N LEU A 137 -3.44 9.86 -16.17
CA LEU A 137 -3.65 11.09 -16.95
C LEU A 137 -2.47 11.36 -17.88
N SER A 138 -1.24 11.10 -17.44
CA SER A 138 -0.05 11.21 -18.31
C SER A 138 -0.14 10.27 -19.52
N TRP A 139 -0.55 9.01 -19.29
CA TRP A 139 -0.79 8.07 -20.39
C TRP A 139 -1.93 8.50 -21.32
N GLU A 140 -2.97 9.14 -20.78
CA GLU A 140 -4.08 9.63 -21.58
C GLU A 140 -3.67 10.79 -22.50
N LYS A 141 -2.78 11.66 -22.03
CA LYS A 141 -2.19 12.73 -22.85
C LYS A 141 -1.34 12.18 -23.98
N MET A 142 -0.50 11.18 -23.71
CA MET A 142 0.30 10.52 -24.76
C MET A 142 -0.60 9.88 -25.83
N LEU A 143 -1.68 9.20 -25.43
CA LEU A 143 -2.65 8.66 -26.39
C LEU A 143 -3.40 9.74 -27.17
N LEU A 144 -3.61 10.90 -26.56
CA LEU A 144 -4.24 12.02 -27.22
C LEU A 144 -3.32 12.62 -28.30
N GLU A 145 -2.03 12.78 -28.02
CA GLU A 145 -1.02 13.23 -29.00
C GLU A 145 -0.99 12.31 -30.23
N GLU A 146 -0.95 10.98 -30.03
CA GLU A 146 -1.02 10.00 -31.13
C GLU A 146 -2.33 10.08 -31.92
N ALA A 147 -3.45 10.35 -31.24
CA ALA A 147 -4.74 10.54 -31.89
C ALA A 147 -4.73 11.81 -32.77
N TYR A 148 -4.14 12.90 -32.28
CA TYR A 148 -3.95 14.14 -33.06
C TYR A 148 -3.09 13.89 -34.30
N GLU A 149 -1.95 13.20 -34.16
CA GLU A 149 -1.06 12.88 -35.29
C GLU A 149 -1.72 12.00 -36.35
N SER A 150 -2.65 11.13 -35.93
CA SER A 150 -3.47 10.30 -36.83
C SER A 150 -4.74 10.98 -37.35
N GLY A 151 -4.92 12.28 -37.08
CA GLY A 151 -6.04 13.09 -37.58
C GLY A 151 -7.36 12.92 -36.81
N GLN A 152 -7.33 12.35 -35.60
CA GLN A 152 -8.50 12.14 -34.73
C GLN A 152 -8.58 13.21 -33.63
N PHE A 153 -9.50 14.16 -33.79
CA PHE A 153 -9.69 15.31 -32.90
C PHE A 153 -10.89 15.11 -31.95
N THR A 154 -10.89 14.02 -31.17
CA THR A 154 -12.11 13.59 -30.44
C THR A 154 -12.11 13.86 -28.94
N LYS A 155 -10.97 14.18 -28.32
CA LYS A 155 -10.90 14.43 -26.88
C LYS A 155 -10.66 15.90 -26.56
N ASP A 156 -11.35 16.36 -25.52
CA ASP A 156 -11.22 17.69 -24.94
C ASP A 156 -9.94 17.77 -24.09
N LEU A 157 -8.96 18.53 -24.58
CA LEU A 157 -7.69 18.74 -23.90
C LEU A 157 -7.86 19.59 -22.64
N ASP A 158 -8.75 20.58 -22.66
CA ASP A 158 -8.98 21.49 -21.53
C ASP A 158 -9.59 20.73 -20.36
N ALA A 159 -10.56 19.86 -20.63
CA ALA A 159 -11.13 18.97 -19.61
C ALA A 159 -10.06 18.07 -18.95
N LEU A 160 -9.10 17.57 -19.74
CA LEU A 160 -8.01 16.73 -19.23
C LEU A 160 -7.02 17.52 -18.37
N ILE A 161 -6.74 18.77 -18.75
CA ILE A 161 -5.90 19.68 -17.97
C ILE A 161 -6.57 20.03 -16.64
N ASP A 162 -7.87 20.35 -16.65
CA ASP A 162 -8.61 20.67 -15.43
C ASP A 162 -8.72 19.47 -14.49
N GLU A 163 -8.92 18.27 -15.03
CA GLU A 163 -8.89 17.03 -14.24
C GLU A 163 -7.52 16.81 -13.59
N GLU A 164 -6.42 17.02 -14.33
CA GLU A 164 -5.06 16.91 -13.76
C GLU A 164 -4.83 17.91 -12.62
N ARG A 165 -5.29 19.15 -12.79
CA ARG A 165 -5.20 20.18 -11.75
C ARG A 165 -5.97 19.77 -10.49
N ASP A 166 -7.20 19.26 -10.61
CA ASP A 166 -7.98 18.75 -9.47
C ASP A 166 -7.25 17.62 -8.75
N VAL A 167 -6.68 16.66 -9.49
CA VAL A 167 -5.94 15.53 -8.91
C VAL A 167 -4.69 16.01 -8.16
N ILE A 168 -3.95 16.97 -8.70
CA ILE A 168 -2.77 17.56 -8.04
C ILE A 168 -3.17 18.27 -6.73
N GLU A 169 -4.25 19.05 -6.74
CA GLU A 169 -4.72 19.74 -5.53
C GLU A 169 -5.16 18.75 -4.45
N ARG A 170 -5.90 17.69 -4.82
CA ARG A 170 -6.26 16.61 -3.89
C ARG A 170 -5.04 15.87 -3.35
N LEU A 171 -4.02 15.64 -4.18
CA LEU A 171 -2.74 15.07 -3.74
C LEU A 171 -2.05 15.96 -2.72
N ARG A 172 -1.98 17.26 -2.97
CA ARG A 172 -1.38 18.25 -2.05
C ARG A 172 -2.13 18.28 -0.72
N ASN A 173 -3.47 18.33 -0.76
CA ASN A 173 -4.33 18.29 0.42
C ASN A 173 -4.08 17.00 1.22
N LEU A 174 -4.12 15.84 0.55
CA LEU A 174 -3.89 14.54 1.19
C LEU A 174 -2.48 14.42 1.81
N ALA A 175 -1.45 14.90 1.11
CA ALA A 175 -0.07 14.90 1.60
C ALA A 175 0.08 15.78 2.85
N ALA A 176 -0.53 16.96 2.87
CA ALA A 176 -0.49 17.86 4.02
C ALA A 176 -1.11 17.20 5.27
N TYR A 177 -2.24 16.51 5.13
CA TYR A 177 -2.82 15.71 6.22
C TYR A 177 -1.91 14.55 6.66
N HIS A 178 -1.25 13.87 5.72
CA HIS A 178 -0.31 12.79 6.06
C HIS A 178 0.90 13.26 6.86
N ILE A 179 1.39 14.47 6.62
CA ILE A 179 2.48 15.08 7.40
C ILE A 179 2.06 15.24 8.85
N LEU A 180 0.90 15.85 9.10
CA LEU A 180 0.35 16.05 10.44
C LEU A 180 0.08 14.72 11.15
N TYR A 181 -0.49 13.75 10.42
CA TYR A 181 -0.73 12.41 10.93
C TYR A 181 0.57 11.66 11.28
N SER A 182 1.66 11.89 10.53
CA SER A 182 2.96 11.28 10.83
C SER A 182 3.56 11.87 12.10
N LYS A 183 3.44 13.19 12.30
CA LYS A 183 3.84 13.87 13.53
C LYS A 183 3.04 13.36 14.74
N ILE A 184 1.70 13.29 14.65
CA ILE A 184 0.90 12.79 15.77
C ILE A 184 1.23 11.33 16.07
N ASN A 185 1.38 10.47 15.06
CA ASN A 185 1.75 9.08 15.29
C ASN A 185 3.10 8.93 15.98
N TYR A 186 4.05 9.83 15.72
CA TYR A 186 5.35 9.82 16.38
C TYR A 186 5.18 9.97 17.90
N VAL A 187 4.36 10.92 18.36
CA VAL A 187 4.00 11.09 19.77
C VAL A 187 3.40 9.81 20.37
N PHE A 188 2.53 9.12 19.62
CA PHE A 188 1.85 7.92 20.10
C PHE A 188 2.69 6.63 20.08
N ARG A 189 3.88 6.62 19.48
CA ARG A 189 4.78 5.44 19.49
C ARG A 189 5.30 5.09 20.88
N SER A 190 5.38 6.09 21.77
CA SER A 190 5.95 5.96 23.11
C SER A 190 5.05 5.25 24.12
N GLY A 191 3.77 4.98 23.80
CA GLY A 191 2.82 4.29 24.69
C GLY A 191 1.58 5.11 25.03
N GLY A 192 0.96 5.74 24.03
CA GLY A 192 -0.43 6.20 24.09
C GLY A 192 -0.69 7.54 24.80
N HIS A 193 0.30 8.10 25.50
CA HIS A 193 0.19 9.35 26.23
C HIS A 193 1.40 10.25 25.98
N VAL A 194 1.16 11.55 26.06
CA VAL A 194 2.19 12.58 26.05
C VAL A 194 2.98 12.49 27.35
N ARG A 195 4.31 12.40 27.26
CA ARG A 195 5.23 12.19 28.39
C ARG A 195 6.24 13.31 28.55
N THR A 196 6.56 14.01 27.46
CA THR A 196 7.54 15.11 27.47
C THR A 196 6.89 16.43 27.08
N GLU A 197 7.51 17.53 27.51
CA GLU A 197 7.10 18.89 27.11
C GLU A 197 7.16 19.07 25.57
N GLU A 198 8.13 18.42 24.92
CA GLU A 198 8.27 18.41 23.46
C GLU A 198 7.09 17.73 22.77
N GLU A 199 6.62 16.60 23.30
CA GLU A 199 5.44 15.89 22.78
C GLU A 199 4.17 16.74 23.00
N HIS A 200 4.06 17.46 24.12
CA HIS A 200 2.96 18.40 24.38
C HIS A 200 2.94 19.53 23.37
N ALA A 201 4.08 20.20 23.15
CA ALA A 201 4.21 21.28 22.18
C ALA A 201 3.86 20.81 20.76
N MET A 202 4.26 19.60 20.38
CA MET A 202 3.93 19.03 19.08
C MET A 202 2.43 18.77 18.91
N VAL A 203 1.75 18.28 19.96
CA VAL A 203 0.28 18.09 19.93
C VAL A 203 -0.44 19.43 19.79
N GLU A 204 0.02 20.48 20.48
CA GLU A 204 -0.54 21.83 20.34
C GLU A 204 -0.33 22.40 18.93
N GLU A 205 0.88 22.32 18.38
CA GLU A 205 1.18 22.75 17.00
C GLU A 205 0.25 22.07 15.99
N ILE A 206 0.03 20.76 16.12
CA ILE A 206 -0.86 20.01 15.23
C ILE A 206 -2.32 20.43 15.44
N SER A 207 -2.76 20.60 16.69
CA SER A 207 -4.14 20.96 17.03
C SER A 207 -4.52 22.35 16.50
N ASP A 208 -3.58 23.29 16.51
CA ASP A 208 -3.77 24.66 16.02
C ASP A 208 -3.55 24.81 14.52
N HIS A 209 -3.04 23.78 13.85
CA HIS A 209 -2.79 23.82 12.41
C HIS A 209 -4.10 24.10 11.62
N PRO A 210 -4.12 24.99 10.61
CA PRO A 210 -5.35 25.37 9.89
C PRO A 210 -6.13 24.22 9.22
N LEU A 211 -5.46 23.13 8.87
CA LEU A 211 -6.09 21.93 8.31
C LEU A 211 -6.79 21.05 9.37
N ILE A 212 -6.40 21.18 10.64
CA ILE A 212 -6.92 20.41 11.76
C ILE A 212 -7.92 21.24 12.55
N LYS A 213 -7.66 22.53 12.71
CA LYS A 213 -8.51 23.46 13.43
C LYS A 213 -9.76 23.83 12.63
N GLY A 214 -10.92 23.70 13.25
CA GLY A 214 -12.20 24.19 12.68
C GLY A 214 -12.86 23.23 11.70
N LYS A 215 -13.41 23.77 10.60
CA LYS A 215 -14.17 22.99 9.60
C LYS A 215 -13.21 22.13 8.78
N ASN A 216 -13.62 20.89 8.50
CA ASN A 216 -12.86 19.95 7.69
C ASN A 216 -12.64 20.49 6.27
N THR A 217 -11.39 20.75 5.90
CA THR A 217 -10.96 21.24 4.56
C THR A 217 -10.47 20.11 3.66
N ALA A 218 -10.73 18.86 4.03
CA ALA A 218 -10.38 17.70 3.22
C ALA A 218 -11.14 17.69 1.89
N GLN A 219 -10.41 17.46 0.80
CA GLN A 219 -10.95 17.36 -0.56
C GLN A 219 -11.22 15.91 -1.00
N SER A 220 -11.11 14.96 -0.07
CA SER A 220 -11.32 13.53 -0.32
C SER A 220 -11.73 12.80 0.96
N LEU A 221 -12.37 11.64 0.83
CA LEU A 221 -12.73 10.78 1.96
C LEU A 221 -11.48 10.28 2.68
N ARG A 222 -10.41 9.95 1.94
CA ARG A 222 -9.10 9.60 2.50
C ARG A 222 -8.52 10.74 3.33
N ALA A 223 -8.53 11.97 2.83
CA ALA A 223 -8.06 13.12 3.59
C ALA A 223 -8.96 13.39 4.81
N ALA A 224 -10.28 13.28 4.65
CA ALA A 224 -11.24 13.50 5.74
C ALA A 224 -11.04 12.50 6.88
N THR A 225 -10.83 11.23 6.55
CA THR A 225 -10.51 10.23 7.58
C THR A 225 -9.18 10.54 8.27
N ILE A 226 -8.15 11.06 7.59
CA ILE A 226 -6.90 11.47 8.25
C ILE A 226 -7.12 12.67 9.16
N CYS A 227 -7.90 13.65 8.71
CA CYS A 227 -8.24 14.85 9.47
C CYS A 227 -8.88 14.48 10.81
N TYR A 228 -10.04 13.81 10.79
CA TYR A 228 -10.76 13.41 12.00
C TYR A 228 -9.94 12.45 12.87
N TYR A 229 -9.19 11.53 12.26
CA TYR A 229 -8.34 10.61 13.00
C TYR A 229 -7.20 11.35 13.74
N THR A 230 -6.62 12.37 13.12
CA THR A 230 -5.60 13.23 13.73
C THR A 230 -6.21 14.08 14.85
N GLN A 231 -7.38 14.69 14.62
CA GLN A 231 -8.13 15.41 15.66
C GLN A 231 -8.46 14.51 16.85
N GLY A 232 -8.91 13.27 16.59
CA GLY A 232 -9.19 12.28 17.64
C GLY A 232 -7.98 12.00 18.52
N PHE A 233 -6.79 11.87 17.93
CA PHE A 233 -5.54 11.73 18.68
C PHE A 233 -5.13 12.99 19.42
N CYS A 234 -5.31 14.18 18.85
CA CYS A 234 -5.05 15.43 19.56
C CYS A 234 -5.90 15.54 20.82
N HIS A 235 -7.22 15.32 20.71
CA HIS A 235 -8.13 15.32 21.86
C HIS A 235 -7.80 14.19 22.86
N TRP A 236 -7.41 13.01 22.37
CA TRP A 236 -6.97 11.90 23.22
C TRP A 236 -5.74 12.29 24.05
N ALA A 237 -4.75 12.92 23.43
CA ALA A 237 -3.54 13.39 24.09
C ALA A 237 -3.85 14.42 25.19
N LYS A 238 -4.88 15.24 24.99
CA LYS A 238 -5.38 16.26 25.95
C LYS A 238 -6.34 15.70 27.00
N ARG A 239 -6.68 14.40 26.96
CA ARG A 239 -7.67 13.75 27.83
C ARG A 239 -9.11 14.29 27.66
N GLU A 240 -9.40 14.82 26.48
CA GLU A 240 -10.73 15.32 26.10
C GLU A 240 -11.56 14.18 25.50
N TRP A 241 -11.89 13.19 26.32
CA TRP A 241 -12.49 11.92 25.88
C TRP A 241 -13.77 12.08 25.03
N PRO A 242 -14.75 12.94 25.40
CA PRO A 242 -15.95 13.12 24.59
C PRO A 242 -15.65 13.64 23.18
N MET A 243 -14.71 14.58 23.06
CA MET A 243 -14.32 15.14 21.76
C MET A 243 -13.54 14.13 20.94
N SER A 244 -12.64 13.37 21.58
CA SER A 244 -11.88 12.31 20.95
C SER A 244 -12.80 11.23 20.35
N LEU A 245 -13.77 10.77 21.14
CA LEU A 245 -14.81 9.83 20.74
C LEU A 245 -15.60 10.35 19.52
N GLU A 246 -16.08 11.59 19.57
CA GLU A 246 -16.81 12.22 18.46
C GLU A 246 -16.02 12.17 17.14
N LYS A 247 -14.69 12.40 17.19
CA LYS A 247 -13.88 12.38 15.98
C LYS A 247 -13.62 10.96 15.48
N PHE A 248 -13.36 10.00 16.36
CA PHE A 248 -13.20 8.60 15.93
C PHE A 248 -14.51 8.02 15.38
N GLU A 249 -15.65 8.42 15.93
CA GLU A 249 -16.97 8.08 15.39
C GLU A 249 -17.20 8.62 13.97
N LYS A 250 -16.75 9.85 13.69
CA LYS A 250 -16.75 10.39 12.31
C LYS A 250 -15.88 9.57 11.37
N VAL A 251 -14.72 9.10 11.82
CA VAL A 251 -13.86 8.20 11.01
C VAL A 251 -14.56 6.87 10.73
N ARG A 252 -15.18 6.27 11.75
CA ARG A 252 -15.97 5.04 11.63
C ARG A 252 -17.09 5.23 10.61
N SER A 253 -17.91 6.27 10.77
CA SER A 253 -19.04 6.59 9.87
C SER A 253 -18.59 6.74 8.41
N ILE A 254 -17.50 7.47 8.14
CA ILE A 254 -16.96 7.60 6.78
C ILE A 254 -16.54 6.24 6.20
N LEU A 255 -15.84 5.42 6.99
CA LEU A 255 -15.34 4.12 6.52
C LEU A 255 -16.46 3.10 6.34
N ASP A 256 -17.47 3.10 7.19
CA ASP A 256 -18.64 2.22 7.07
C ASP A 256 -19.51 2.58 5.88
N GLY A 257 -19.65 3.88 5.58
CA GLY A 257 -20.29 4.36 4.36
C GLY A 257 -19.52 4.06 3.08
N HIS A 258 -18.22 3.72 3.15
CA HIS A 258 -17.36 3.50 1.99
C HIS A 258 -16.53 2.21 2.09
N PRO A 259 -17.16 1.03 1.87
CA PRO A 259 -16.54 -0.28 2.09
C PRO A 259 -15.23 -0.50 1.30
N LYS A 260 -15.12 0.05 0.08
CA LYS A 260 -13.90 -0.04 -0.75
C LYS A 260 -12.70 0.63 -0.06
N ILE A 261 -12.89 1.83 0.50
CA ILE A 261 -11.86 2.58 1.20
C ILE A 261 -11.54 1.89 2.55
N ARG A 262 -12.56 1.39 3.26
CA ARG A 262 -12.36 0.63 4.51
C ARG A 262 -11.50 -0.60 4.32
N ARG A 263 -11.74 -1.39 3.27
CA ARG A 263 -10.95 -2.58 2.93
C ARG A 263 -9.48 -2.25 2.68
N ASP A 264 -9.22 -1.06 2.16
CA ASP A 264 -7.87 -0.57 1.88
C ASP A 264 -7.18 0.05 3.11
N LEU A 265 -7.95 0.47 4.12
CA LEU A 265 -7.45 1.07 5.35
C LEU A 265 -7.75 0.21 6.60
N PRO A 266 -7.47 -1.11 6.60
CA PRO A 266 -7.91 -2.00 7.66
C PRO A 266 -7.28 -1.63 9.01
N LYS A 267 -6.00 -1.27 9.02
CA LYS A 267 -5.30 -0.84 10.25
C LYS A 267 -5.91 0.42 10.85
N ARG A 268 -6.33 1.38 10.01
CA ARG A 268 -6.96 2.62 10.49
C ARG A 268 -8.33 2.30 11.07
N TYR A 269 -9.13 1.48 10.39
CA TYR A 269 -10.45 1.10 10.86
C TYR A 269 -10.38 0.38 12.21
N VAL A 270 -9.56 -0.66 12.33
CA VAL A 270 -9.40 -1.42 13.58
C VAL A 270 -8.88 -0.53 14.71
N ARG A 271 -7.88 0.32 14.46
CA ARG A 271 -7.37 1.24 15.48
C ARG A 271 -8.42 2.29 15.87
N THR A 272 -9.23 2.77 14.93
CA THR A 272 -10.37 3.67 15.23
C THR A 272 -11.34 3.00 16.19
N LEU A 273 -11.77 1.77 15.91
CA LEU A 273 -12.67 1.01 16.81
C LEU A 273 -12.05 0.82 18.20
N ASN A 274 -10.76 0.49 18.27
CA ASN A 274 -10.07 0.36 19.55
C ASN A 274 -10.14 1.66 20.36
N TYR A 275 -9.89 2.82 19.75
CA TYR A 275 -9.94 4.10 20.46
C TYR A 275 -11.37 4.54 20.82
N ILE A 276 -12.39 4.12 20.07
CA ILE A 276 -13.79 4.30 20.46
C ILE A 276 -14.06 3.54 21.77
N VAL A 277 -13.73 2.24 21.80
CA VAL A 277 -13.90 1.40 23.01
C VAL A 277 -13.13 1.98 24.20
N LEU A 278 -11.87 2.38 24.00
CA LEU A 278 -11.07 2.99 25.06
C LEU A 278 -11.68 4.31 25.56
N ALA A 279 -12.23 5.15 24.67
CA ALA A 279 -12.88 6.40 25.08
C ALA A 279 -14.15 6.15 25.88
N GLU A 280 -14.97 5.15 25.51
CA GLU A 280 -16.17 4.78 26.27
C GLU A 280 -15.83 4.23 27.67
N ILE A 281 -14.72 3.49 27.80
CA ILE A 281 -14.21 3.02 29.10
C ILE A 281 -13.80 4.21 29.98
N GLU A 282 -13.03 5.16 29.44
CA GLU A 282 -12.62 6.39 30.17
C GLU A 282 -13.82 7.28 30.56
N LEU A 283 -14.93 7.17 29.82
CA LEU A 283 -16.20 7.85 30.12
C LEU A 283 -17.11 7.06 31.07
N HIS A 284 -16.69 5.88 31.52
CA HIS A 284 -17.49 4.95 32.34
C HIS A 284 -18.79 4.48 31.69
N ARG A 285 -18.85 4.44 30.35
CA ARG A 285 -20.00 3.95 29.56
C ARG A 285 -19.77 2.52 29.10
N PHE A 286 -19.75 1.60 30.05
CA PHE A 286 -19.36 0.20 29.79
C PHE A 286 -20.32 -0.57 28.88
N ASP A 287 -21.61 -0.20 28.87
CA ASP A 287 -22.60 -0.82 27.99
C ASP A 287 -22.34 -0.47 26.51
N ASP A 288 -21.91 0.76 26.24
CA ASP A 288 -21.56 1.23 24.88
C ASP A 288 -20.19 0.69 24.42
N ALA A 289 -19.32 0.30 25.36
CA ALA A 289 -17.98 -0.24 25.09
C ALA A 289 -17.96 -1.73 24.72
N ARG A 290 -19.09 -2.44 24.88
CA ARG A 290 -19.22 -3.90 24.71
C ARG A 290 -19.44 -4.33 23.26
#